data_AF-A0A2T4DUZ1-F1
#
_entry.id   AF-A0A2T4DUZ1-F1
#
_cell.length_a   1.000
_cell.length_b   1.000
_cell.length_c   1.000
_cell.angle_alpha   90.00
_cell.angle_beta   90.00
_cell.angle_gamma   90.00
#
_symmetry.space_group_name_H-M   'P 1'
#
loop_
_entity.id
_entity.type
_entity.pdbx_description
1 polymer ?
#
loop_
_entity_poly.entity_id
_entity_poly.type
_entity_poly.pdbx_seq_one_letter_code
_entity_poly.pdbx_strand_id
1 'polypeptide(L)'
;MAEENNMNKLLINILKTKGLTEEQVSALEQADITSKADFEYIGDFQTLMDISGIDQETSKSVMAWALGNKFESNTSSASAGAAPSAPIIVESADVVKCTHCGARQPKDYQTGDLCLSCGHQAEPVLNCHWCLNSGPGKFCRECGSEFLSASDYEIGMFLKREGESKNAIVKLVKEMTPQEKDSTWAKIRKTR
;
A
#
# COMPACT_ATOMS: atom_id res chain seq x y z
N MET A 1 -41.50 26.76 19.87
CA MET A 1 -41.46 25.40 19.28
C MET A 1 -40.01 25.17 18.97
N ALA A 2 -39.34 24.32 19.76
CA ALA A 2 -37.90 24.12 19.67
C ALA A 2 -37.63 23.06 18.61
N GLU A 3 -37.05 23.46 17.48
CA GLU A 3 -36.55 22.54 16.47
C GLU A 3 -35.30 21.86 17.03
N GLU A 4 -35.36 20.55 17.19
CA GLU A 4 -34.25 19.72 17.62
C GLU A 4 -33.25 19.64 16.45
N ASN A 5 -32.19 20.46 16.51
CA ASN A 5 -31.04 20.35 15.60
C ASN A 5 -30.39 18.97 15.75
N ASN A 6 -30.80 18.02 14.90
CA ASN A 6 -30.22 16.67 14.82
C ASN A 6 -28.83 16.70 14.16
N MET A 7 -28.49 17.78 13.44
CA MET A 7 -27.14 18.00 12.94
C MET A 7 -26.18 18.49 14.02
N ASN A 8 -25.00 17.86 14.08
CA ASN A 8 -23.94 18.29 14.97
C ASN A 8 -23.56 19.76 14.71
N LYS A 9 -23.58 20.61 15.76
CA LYS A 9 -23.24 22.04 15.68
C LYS A 9 -21.89 22.32 15.01
N LEU A 10 -20.92 21.40 15.17
CA LEU A 10 -19.62 21.50 14.50
C LEU A 10 -19.76 21.33 12.98
N LEU A 11 -20.60 20.41 12.53
CA LEU A 11 -20.82 20.14 11.13
C LEU A 11 -21.57 21.31 10.46
N ILE A 12 -22.56 21.89 11.14
CA ILE A 12 -23.25 23.11 10.69
C ILE A 12 -22.26 24.26 10.49
N ASN A 13 -21.34 24.49 11.44
CA ASN A 13 -20.32 25.54 11.33
C ASN A 13 -19.37 25.29 10.15
N ILE A 14 -18.98 24.03 9.91
CA ILE A 14 -18.12 23.69 8.77
C ILE A 14 -18.86 23.93 7.45
N LEU A 15 -20.12 23.51 7.34
CA LEU A 15 -20.94 23.72 6.14
C LEU A 15 -21.16 25.21 5.85
N LYS A 16 -21.48 26.02 6.88
CA LYS A 16 -21.58 27.48 6.74
C LYS A 16 -20.25 28.11 6.28
N THR A 17 -19.11 27.62 6.78
CA THR A 17 -17.77 28.06 6.34
C THR A 17 -17.48 27.69 4.88
N LYS A 18 -18.12 26.63 4.37
CA LYS A 18 -18.01 26.20 2.96
C LYS A 18 -18.98 26.93 2.02
N GLY A 19 -19.80 27.84 2.55
CA GLY A 19 -20.67 28.70 1.77
C GLY A 19 -22.13 28.25 1.71
N LEU A 20 -22.57 27.34 2.59
CA LEU A 20 -23.99 26.97 2.67
C LEU A 20 -24.78 28.04 3.43
N THR A 21 -25.93 28.41 2.88
CA THR A 21 -26.91 29.27 3.57
C THR A 21 -27.67 28.46 4.63
N GLU A 22 -28.29 29.15 5.59
CA GLU A 22 -29.08 28.51 6.65
C GLU A 22 -30.26 27.71 6.07
N GLU A 23 -30.88 28.20 5.00
CA GLU A 23 -31.95 27.53 4.25
C GLU A 23 -31.48 26.20 3.63
N GLN A 24 -30.25 26.15 3.10
CA GLN A 24 -29.66 24.94 2.51
C GLN A 24 -29.27 23.92 3.57
N VAL A 25 -28.87 24.36 4.77
CA VAL A 25 -28.63 23.45 5.90
C VAL A 25 -29.94 22.79 6.33
N SER A 26 -31.04 23.54 6.41
CA SER A 26 -32.36 22.98 6.71
C SER A 26 -32.86 22.02 5.61
N ALA A 27 -32.54 22.25 4.35
CA ALA A 27 -32.85 21.31 3.26
C ALA A 27 -32.09 19.98 3.40
N LEU A 28 -30.85 20.01 3.88
CA LEU A 28 -30.07 18.80 4.17
C LEU A 28 -30.63 18.03 5.38
N GLU A 29 -31.13 18.73 6.40
CA GLU A 29 -31.84 18.11 7.52
C GLU A 29 -33.14 17.43 7.08
N GLN A 30 -33.90 18.05 6.18
CA GLN A 30 -35.11 17.46 5.61
C GLN A 30 -34.82 16.21 4.76
N ALA A 31 -33.63 16.14 4.17
CA ALA A 31 -33.14 14.99 3.43
C ALA A 31 -32.46 13.93 4.32
N ASP A 32 -32.51 14.08 5.65
CA ASP A 32 -31.90 13.19 6.65
C ASP A 32 -30.36 13.07 6.55
N ILE A 33 -29.70 14.09 5.97
CA ILE A 33 -28.25 14.15 5.80
C ILE A 33 -27.66 14.83 7.04
N THR A 34 -27.49 14.06 8.11
CA THR A 34 -27.15 14.60 9.44
C THR A 34 -25.69 14.43 9.85
N SER A 35 -24.95 13.61 9.12
CA SER A 35 -23.58 13.22 9.43
C SER A 35 -22.65 13.27 8.22
N LYS A 36 -21.34 13.27 8.49
CA LYS A 36 -20.31 13.16 7.44
C LYS A 36 -20.46 11.86 6.62
N ALA A 37 -20.95 10.79 7.23
CA ALA A 37 -21.13 9.49 6.57
C ALA A 37 -22.25 9.53 5.53
N ASP A 38 -23.26 10.37 5.72
CA ASP A 38 -24.39 10.49 4.78
C ASP A 38 -23.93 11.13 3.46
N PHE A 39 -22.97 12.05 3.51
CA PHE A 39 -22.31 12.57 2.32
C PHE A 39 -21.46 11.50 1.60
N GLU A 40 -20.96 10.47 2.31
CA GLU A 40 -20.33 9.33 1.66
C GLU A 40 -21.35 8.46 0.90
N TYR A 41 -22.59 8.35 1.41
CA TYR A 41 -23.68 7.63 0.74
C TYR A 41 -24.17 8.33 -0.53
N ILE A 42 -24.23 9.67 -0.51
CA ILE A 42 -24.60 10.48 -1.68
C ILE A 42 -23.55 10.34 -2.79
N GLY A 43 -22.27 10.32 -2.42
CA GLY A 43 -21.14 9.92 -3.28
C GLY A 43 -20.80 10.87 -4.44
N ASP A 44 -21.71 11.75 -4.87
CA ASP A 44 -21.53 12.69 -5.97
C ASP A 44 -22.12 14.08 -5.68
N PHE A 45 -21.49 15.12 -6.25
CA PHE A 45 -21.92 16.50 -6.10
C PHE A 45 -23.22 16.78 -6.85
N GLN A 46 -23.51 16.03 -7.92
CA GLN A 46 -24.70 16.22 -8.73
C GLN A 46 -25.97 15.80 -7.97
N THR A 47 -25.94 14.65 -7.31
CA THR A 47 -27.01 14.18 -6.42
C THR A 47 -27.24 15.13 -5.24
N LEU A 48 -26.17 15.72 -4.70
CA LEU A 48 -26.30 16.74 -3.65
C LEU A 48 -27.02 18.00 -4.16
N MET A 49 -26.66 18.48 -5.36
CA MET A 49 -27.34 19.62 -5.99
C MET A 49 -28.82 19.35 -6.21
N ASP A 50 -29.18 18.16 -6.69
CA ASP A 50 -30.56 17.79 -6.99
C ASP A 50 -31.43 17.70 -5.72
N ILE A 51 -30.85 17.26 -4.59
CA ILE A 51 -31.57 17.12 -3.32
C ILE A 51 -31.69 18.44 -2.57
N SER A 52 -30.64 19.25 -2.59
CA SER A 52 -30.51 20.41 -1.68
C SER A 52 -30.55 21.78 -2.38
N GLY A 53 -30.58 21.82 -3.72
CA GLY A 53 -30.61 23.07 -4.48
C GLY A 53 -29.36 23.94 -4.31
N ILE A 54 -28.24 23.35 -3.87
CA ILE A 54 -26.97 24.05 -3.66
C ILE A 54 -26.28 24.32 -5.01
N ASP A 55 -25.56 25.43 -5.10
CA ASP A 55 -24.74 25.77 -6.28
C ASP A 55 -23.68 24.69 -6.55
N GLN A 56 -23.29 24.53 -7.80
CA GLN A 56 -22.29 23.58 -8.27
C GLN A 56 -20.93 23.78 -7.57
N GLU A 57 -20.52 25.03 -7.38
CA GLU A 57 -19.23 25.35 -6.75
C GLU A 57 -19.22 24.96 -5.27
N THR A 58 -20.28 25.32 -4.55
CA THR A 58 -20.45 25.01 -3.13
C THR A 58 -20.62 23.50 -2.90
N SER A 59 -21.37 22.81 -3.77
CA SER A 59 -21.57 21.36 -3.71
C SER A 59 -20.26 20.59 -3.89
N LYS A 60 -19.40 21.02 -4.82
CA LYS A 60 -18.06 20.46 -5.00
C LYS A 60 -17.17 20.68 -3.77
N SER A 61 -17.23 21.87 -3.18
CA SER A 61 -16.45 22.20 -1.97
C SER A 61 -16.87 21.37 -0.75
N VAL A 62 -18.17 21.15 -0.57
CA VAL A 62 -18.71 20.28 0.49
C VAL A 62 -18.33 18.82 0.24
N MET A 63 -18.50 18.31 -0.97
CA MET A 63 -18.14 16.93 -1.31
C MET A 63 -16.65 16.66 -1.21
N ALA A 64 -15.80 17.61 -1.63
CA ALA A 64 -14.36 17.51 -1.45
C ALA A 64 -13.95 17.46 0.03
N TRP A 65 -14.64 18.20 0.91
CA TRP A 65 -14.44 18.10 2.36
C TRP A 65 -14.96 16.78 2.95
N ALA A 66 -16.13 16.32 2.52
CA ALA A 66 -16.76 15.11 3.02
C ALA A 66 -15.99 13.85 2.62
N LEU A 67 -15.63 13.74 1.34
CA LEU A 67 -15.02 12.55 0.74
C LEU A 67 -13.49 12.61 0.69
N GLY A 68 -12.87 13.78 0.82
CA GLY A 68 -11.41 13.96 0.72
C GLY A 68 -10.87 13.40 -0.60
N ASN A 69 -9.83 12.57 -0.54
CA ASN A 69 -9.22 11.92 -1.70
C ASN A 69 -10.16 10.97 -2.48
N LYS A 70 -11.31 10.55 -1.90
CA LYS A 70 -12.30 9.76 -2.61
C LYS A 70 -13.09 10.59 -3.65
N PHE A 71 -13.14 11.92 -3.49
CA PHE A 71 -13.87 12.79 -4.40
C PHE A 71 -13.27 12.78 -5.82
N GLU A 72 -11.93 12.87 -5.95
CA GLU A 72 -11.23 12.85 -7.24
C GLU A 72 -11.39 11.51 -8.00
N SER A 73 -11.68 10.44 -7.27
CA SER A 73 -11.94 9.11 -7.84
C SER A 73 -13.31 9.05 -8.54
N ASN A 74 -14.30 9.82 -8.06
CA ASN A 74 -15.68 9.76 -8.51
C ASN A 74 -16.03 10.81 -9.57
N THR A 75 -15.40 11.99 -9.56
CA THR A 75 -15.68 13.05 -10.55
C THR A 75 -15.22 12.72 -11.97
N SER A 76 -14.49 11.62 -12.16
CA SER A 76 -14.03 11.14 -13.47
C SER A 76 -15.07 10.27 -14.21
N SER A 77 -16.26 10.04 -13.65
CA SER A 77 -17.24 9.08 -14.19
C SER A 77 -18.41 9.70 -14.97
N ALA A 78 -18.44 11.01 -15.19
CA ALA A 78 -19.46 11.65 -16.03
C ALA A 78 -18.95 11.93 -17.46
N SER A 79 -18.64 10.87 -18.20
CA SER A 79 -18.67 10.92 -19.67
C SER A 79 -19.20 9.60 -20.22
N ALA A 80 -20.25 9.73 -21.02
CA ALA A 80 -20.97 8.62 -21.62
C ALA A 80 -20.07 7.80 -22.56
N GLY A 81 -20.13 6.48 -22.41
CA GLY A 81 -19.81 5.53 -23.49
C GLY A 81 -18.35 5.29 -23.83
N ALA A 82 -17.56 4.77 -22.89
CA ALA A 82 -16.42 3.89 -23.20
C ALA A 82 -16.05 3.06 -21.96
N ALA A 83 -15.64 1.81 -22.17
CA ALA A 83 -15.26 0.85 -21.15
C ALA A 83 -14.30 1.43 -20.08
N PRO A 84 -14.32 0.94 -18.83
CA PRO A 84 -13.49 1.47 -17.76
C PRO A 84 -12.02 1.11 -18.01
N SER A 85 -11.28 2.00 -18.67
CA SER A 85 -9.83 2.03 -18.58
C SER A 85 -9.50 2.68 -17.25
N ALA A 86 -9.26 1.86 -16.22
CA ALA A 86 -8.47 2.28 -15.07
C ALA A 86 -7.25 3.07 -15.58
N PRO A 87 -6.81 4.15 -14.90
CA PRO A 87 -5.57 4.82 -15.30
C PRO A 87 -4.50 3.76 -15.35
N ILE A 88 -4.06 3.43 -16.56
CA ILE A 88 -2.98 2.48 -16.77
C ILE A 88 -1.75 3.24 -16.31
N ILE A 89 -1.47 3.18 -15.00
CA ILE A 89 -0.19 3.59 -14.45
C ILE A 89 0.78 2.55 -14.99
N VAL A 90 1.33 2.84 -16.16
CA VAL A 90 2.44 2.09 -16.74
C VAL A 90 3.65 2.41 -15.86
N GLU A 91 3.74 1.75 -14.71
CA GLU A 91 5.01 1.66 -14.00
C GLU A 91 5.95 0.89 -14.91
N SER A 92 7.00 1.55 -15.40
CA SER A 92 8.04 0.89 -16.20
C SER A 92 8.59 -0.30 -15.41
N ALA A 93 8.80 -1.43 -16.08
CA ALA A 93 9.30 -2.66 -15.45
C ALA A 93 10.65 -2.49 -14.73
N ASP A 94 11.39 -1.42 -15.04
CA ASP A 94 12.69 -1.08 -14.48
C ASP A 94 12.63 -0.22 -13.20
N VAL A 95 11.45 0.07 -12.64
CA VAL A 95 11.35 0.88 -11.42
C VAL A 95 11.71 0.03 -10.20
N VAL A 96 12.92 0.24 -9.66
CA VAL A 96 13.33 -0.35 -8.38
C VAL A 96 12.71 0.42 -7.22
N LYS A 97 12.13 -0.31 -6.27
CA LYS A 97 11.53 0.24 -5.05
C LYS A 97 12.31 -0.26 -3.84
N CYS A 98 12.55 0.62 -2.86
CA CYS A 98 13.18 0.22 -1.62
C CYS A 98 12.28 -0.75 -0.85
N THR A 99 12.84 -1.88 -0.43
CA THR A 99 12.13 -2.91 0.35
C THR A 99 11.78 -2.44 1.77
N HIS A 100 12.47 -1.43 2.30
CA HIS A 100 12.24 -0.90 3.65
C HIS A 100 11.19 0.22 3.69
N CYS A 101 11.26 1.19 2.78
CA CYS A 101 10.38 2.37 2.80
C CYS A 101 9.45 2.49 1.59
N GLY A 102 9.58 1.63 0.58
CA GLY A 102 8.77 1.67 -0.64
C GLY A 102 9.11 2.82 -1.60
N ALA A 103 10.06 3.69 -1.25
CA ALA A 103 10.47 4.80 -2.10
C ALA A 103 11.06 4.30 -3.43
N ARG A 104 10.71 4.97 -4.51
CA ARG A 104 11.28 4.69 -5.84
C ARG A 104 12.74 5.11 -5.86
N GLN A 105 13.60 4.22 -6.34
CA GLN A 105 15.01 4.53 -6.53
C GLN A 105 15.22 5.29 -7.84
N PRO A 106 16.28 6.12 -7.93
CA PRO A 106 16.69 6.76 -9.18
C PRO A 106 16.94 5.74 -10.30
N LYS A 107 16.90 6.19 -11.55
CA LYS A 107 17.08 5.32 -12.72
C LYS A 107 18.51 4.77 -12.85
N ASP A 108 19.47 5.47 -12.24
CA ASP A 108 20.87 5.11 -12.14
C ASP A 108 21.19 4.15 -10.99
N TYR A 109 20.19 3.69 -10.22
CA TYR A 109 20.35 2.74 -9.13
C TYR A 109 21.15 1.50 -9.53
N GLN A 110 22.17 1.19 -8.74
CA GLN A 110 22.93 -0.05 -8.83
C GLN A 110 22.63 -0.96 -7.63
N THR A 111 22.74 -2.27 -7.85
CA THR A 111 22.66 -3.25 -6.77
C THR A 111 23.75 -2.95 -5.74
N GLY A 112 23.34 -2.66 -4.50
CA GLY A 112 24.26 -2.23 -3.44
C GLY A 112 24.02 -0.80 -2.96
N ASP A 113 23.34 0.03 -3.75
CA ASP A 113 23.12 1.43 -3.37
C ASP A 113 22.15 1.56 -2.19
N LEU A 114 22.42 2.60 -1.38
CA LEU A 114 21.55 3.00 -0.28
C LEU A 114 20.37 3.80 -0.82
N CYS A 115 19.22 3.59 -0.21
CA CYS A 115 18.04 4.35 -0.52
C CYS A 115 18.21 5.81 -0.09
N LEU A 116 17.99 6.75 -1.02
CA LEU A 116 18.07 8.19 -0.74
C LEU A 116 17.04 8.68 0.29
N SER A 117 15.93 7.96 0.47
CA SER A 117 14.86 8.34 1.41
C SER A 117 15.07 7.81 2.82
N CYS A 118 15.54 6.57 2.99
CA CYS A 118 15.67 5.94 4.32
C CYS A 118 17.12 5.59 4.72
N GLY A 119 18.09 5.75 3.83
CA GLY A 119 19.51 5.45 4.07
C GLY A 119 19.86 3.96 4.19
N HIS A 120 18.88 3.05 4.07
CA HIS A 120 19.10 1.60 4.09
C HIS A 120 19.31 1.08 2.68
N GLN A 121 20.00 -0.05 2.53
CA GLN A 121 20.16 -0.70 1.24
C GLN A 121 18.80 -0.96 0.59
N ALA A 122 18.60 -0.48 -0.65
CA ALA A 122 17.26 -0.50 -1.24
C ALA A 122 16.75 -1.92 -1.48
N GLU A 123 17.63 -2.82 -1.96
CA GLU A 123 17.38 -4.24 -2.13
C GLU A 123 18.39 -5.06 -1.33
N PRO A 124 17.95 -6.08 -0.57
CA PRO A 124 18.86 -6.97 0.13
C PRO A 124 19.65 -7.82 -0.87
N VAL A 125 20.98 -7.78 -0.77
CA VAL A 125 21.87 -8.67 -1.52
C VAL A 125 22.06 -9.94 -0.71
N LEU A 126 21.63 -11.08 -1.26
CA LEU A 126 21.70 -12.38 -0.62
C LEU A 126 22.76 -13.25 -1.31
N ASN A 127 23.37 -14.15 -0.53
CA ASN A 127 24.35 -15.10 -1.03
C ASN A 127 23.67 -16.43 -1.36
N CYS A 128 23.99 -16.99 -2.51
CA CYS A 128 23.43 -18.25 -2.96
C CYS A 128 24.10 -19.41 -2.22
N HIS A 129 23.33 -20.16 -1.43
CA HIS A 129 23.83 -21.34 -0.70
C HIS A 129 24.38 -22.45 -1.64
N TRP A 130 24.00 -22.43 -2.92
CA TRP A 130 24.39 -23.45 -3.90
C TRP A 130 25.64 -23.08 -4.72
N CYS A 131 25.65 -21.93 -5.38
CA CYS A 131 26.77 -21.51 -6.25
C CYS A 131 27.67 -20.43 -5.64
N LEU A 132 27.37 -19.94 -4.43
CA LEU A 132 28.10 -18.90 -3.71
C LEU A 132 28.08 -17.51 -4.38
N ASN A 133 27.38 -17.35 -5.49
CA ASN A 133 27.20 -16.04 -6.10
C ASN A 133 26.19 -15.18 -5.32
N SER A 134 26.37 -13.86 -5.37
CA SER A 134 25.56 -12.88 -4.65
C SER A 134 24.66 -12.11 -5.61
N GLY A 135 23.45 -11.78 -5.18
CA GLY A 135 22.57 -10.94 -5.99
C GLY A 135 21.28 -10.54 -5.28
N PRO A 136 20.53 -9.61 -5.89
CA PRO A 136 19.23 -9.20 -5.38
C PRO A 136 18.12 -10.16 -5.81
N GLY A 137 16.99 -10.10 -5.11
CA GLY A 137 15.78 -10.84 -5.43
C GLY A 137 15.62 -12.16 -4.66
N LYS A 138 14.67 -12.99 -5.12
CA LYS A 138 14.31 -14.26 -4.45
C LYS A 138 15.08 -15.48 -4.96
N PHE A 139 15.63 -15.41 -6.17
CA PHE A 139 16.30 -16.53 -6.82
C PHE A 139 17.65 -16.10 -7.39
N CYS A 140 18.65 -16.98 -7.27
CA CYS A 140 19.95 -16.79 -7.89
C CYS A 140 19.83 -16.82 -9.43
N ARG A 141 20.37 -15.82 -10.10
CA ARG A 141 20.31 -15.71 -11.57
C ARG A 141 21.20 -16.70 -12.32
N GLU A 142 22.25 -17.22 -11.66
CA GLU A 142 23.15 -18.18 -12.29
C GLU A 142 22.66 -19.61 -12.16
N CYS A 143 22.39 -20.06 -10.93
CA CYS A 143 22.02 -21.45 -10.70
C CYS A 143 20.52 -21.66 -10.53
N GLY A 144 19.73 -20.61 -10.33
CA GLY A 144 18.28 -20.69 -10.11
C GLY A 144 17.86 -21.27 -8.75
N SER A 145 18.69 -21.24 -7.72
CA SER A 145 18.24 -21.63 -6.36
C SER A 145 17.48 -20.48 -5.73
N GLU A 146 16.49 -20.78 -4.89
CA GLU A 146 15.91 -19.75 -4.03
C GLU A 146 16.98 -19.28 -3.03
N PHE A 147 17.03 -17.97 -2.77
CA PHE A 147 17.92 -17.43 -1.74
C PHE A 147 17.37 -17.75 -0.35
N LEU A 148 18.28 -18.09 0.56
CA LEU A 148 17.98 -18.20 1.98
C LEU A 148 18.17 -16.85 2.65
N SER A 149 17.53 -16.68 3.82
CA SER A 149 17.79 -15.53 4.68
C SER A 149 19.27 -15.53 5.10
N ALA A 150 19.82 -14.36 5.42
CA ALA A 150 21.20 -14.25 5.90
C ALA A 150 21.46 -15.12 7.15
N SER A 151 20.45 -15.28 8.02
CA SER A 151 20.50 -16.11 9.22
C SER A 151 20.46 -17.61 8.93
N ASP A 152 19.92 -18.04 7.79
CA ASP A 152 19.81 -19.46 7.44
C ASP A 152 20.87 -19.90 6.41
N TYR A 153 21.69 -18.97 5.90
CA TYR A 153 22.67 -19.23 4.84
C TYR A 153 23.66 -20.34 5.21
N GLU A 154 24.23 -20.31 6.41
CA GLU A 154 25.20 -21.33 6.84
C GLU A 154 24.55 -22.70 7.05
N ILE A 155 23.29 -22.75 7.51
CA ILE A 155 22.51 -23.98 7.59
C ILE A 155 22.33 -24.58 6.18
N GLY A 156 21.97 -23.76 5.20
CA GLY A 156 21.84 -24.21 3.82
C GLY A 156 23.16 -24.75 3.23
N MET A 157 24.28 -24.11 3.57
CA MET A 157 25.61 -24.56 3.15
C MET A 157 26.01 -25.87 3.85
N PHE A 158 25.62 -26.05 5.11
CA PHE A 158 25.80 -27.30 5.84
C PHE A 158 25.00 -28.45 5.22
N LEU A 159 23.72 -28.24 4.93
CA LEU A 159 22.86 -29.25 4.28
C LEU A 159 23.37 -29.64 2.88
N LYS A 160 23.92 -28.67 2.12
CA LYS A 160 24.60 -28.96 0.85
C LYS A 160 25.78 -29.92 1.04
N ARG A 161 26.57 -29.77 2.11
CA ARG A 161 27.69 -30.66 2.43
C ARG A 161 27.23 -32.05 2.87
N GLU A 162 26.05 -32.16 3.48
CA GLU A 162 25.42 -33.45 3.81
C GLU A 162 24.84 -34.17 2.58
N GLY A 163 24.79 -33.51 1.42
CA GLY A 163 24.37 -34.10 0.15
C GLY A 163 22.92 -33.83 -0.23
N GLU A 164 22.25 -32.90 0.46
CA GLU A 164 20.87 -32.52 0.13
C GLU A 164 20.76 -31.83 -1.24
N SER A 165 19.63 -32.06 -1.91
CA SER A 165 19.41 -31.47 -3.24
C SER A 165 19.13 -29.97 -3.17
N LYS A 166 19.51 -29.25 -4.22
CA LYS A 166 19.33 -27.79 -4.37
C LYS A 166 17.94 -27.29 -3.96
N ASN A 167 16.89 -27.98 -4.38
CA ASN A 167 15.49 -27.59 -4.10
C ASN A 167 14.99 -28.11 -2.75
N ALA A 168 15.57 -29.19 -2.22
CA ALA A 168 15.21 -29.74 -0.92
C ALA A 168 15.72 -28.86 0.22
N ILE A 169 16.95 -28.33 0.12
CA ILE A 169 17.57 -27.49 1.15
C ILE A 169 16.65 -26.36 1.59
N VAL A 170 16.05 -25.62 0.65
CA VAL A 170 15.20 -24.47 0.97
C VAL A 170 13.90 -24.91 1.67
N LYS A 171 13.34 -26.05 1.27
CA LYS A 171 12.14 -26.61 1.92
C LYS A 171 12.45 -27.05 3.35
N LEU A 172 13.53 -27.82 3.53
CA LEU A 172 13.98 -28.29 4.83
C LEU A 172 14.24 -27.12 5.79
N VAL A 173 14.94 -26.08 5.34
CA VAL A 173 15.23 -24.90 6.17
C VAL A 173 13.96 -24.13 6.57
N LYS A 174 12.92 -24.12 5.72
CA LYS A 174 11.63 -23.50 6.03
C LYS A 174 10.78 -24.36 6.98
N GLU A 175 10.90 -25.68 6.89
CA GLU A 175 10.17 -26.64 7.73
C GLU A 175 10.84 -26.84 9.10
N MET A 176 12.15 -26.59 9.20
CA MET A 176 12.90 -26.70 10.46
C MET A 176 12.36 -25.75 11.53
N THR A 177 12.09 -26.31 12.70
CA THR A 177 11.75 -25.57 13.92
C THR A 177 12.95 -24.76 14.43
N PRO A 178 12.74 -23.71 15.22
CA PRO A 178 13.84 -22.92 15.81
C PRO A 178 14.84 -23.79 16.60
N GLN A 179 14.36 -24.80 17.32
CA GLN A 179 15.20 -25.72 18.10
C GLN A 179 16.09 -26.61 17.21
N GLU A 180 15.58 -27.05 16.06
CA GLU A 180 16.36 -27.82 15.08
C GLU A 180 17.42 -26.95 14.39
N LYS A 181 17.08 -25.69 14.10
CA LYS A 181 18.04 -24.71 13.59
C LYS A 181 19.16 -24.48 14.60
N ASP A 182 18.85 -24.29 15.88
CA ASP A 182 19.86 -24.14 16.94
C ASP A 182 20.76 -25.37 17.09
N SER A 183 20.16 -26.56 17.00
CA SER A 183 20.90 -27.83 17.03
C SER A 183 21.84 -27.96 15.84
N THR A 184 21.40 -27.52 14.66
CA THR A 184 22.22 -27.50 13.45
C THR A 184 23.35 -26.48 13.55
N TRP A 185 23.06 -25.29 14.09
CA TRP A 185 24.05 -24.28 14.43
C TRP A 185 25.09 -24.78 15.43
N ALA A 186 24.70 -25.60 16.39
CA ALA A 186 25.64 -26.24 17.31
C ALA A 186 26.55 -27.26 16.60
N LYS A 187 26.04 -28.00 15.61
CA LYS A 187 26.85 -28.89 14.77
C LYS A 187 27.83 -28.10 13.91
N ILE A 188 27.37 -27.07 13.20
CA ILE A 188 28.21 -26.20 12.35
C ILE A 188 29.39 -25.63 13.14
N ARG A 189 29.13 -25.09 14.34
CA ARG A 189 30.16 -24.54 15.23
C ARG A 189 31.19 -25.57 15.71
N LYS A 190 30.82 -26.84 15.82
CA LYS A 190 31.75 -27.93 16.19
C LYS A 190 32.62 -28.39 15.02
N THR A 191 32.16 -28.21 13.79
CA THR A 191 32.88 -28.63 12.57
C THR A 191 33.85 -27.56 12.05
N ARG A 192 33.85 -26.37 12.66
CA ARG A 192 34.72 -25.24 12.33
C ARG A 192 35.94 -25.20 13.24
#